data_AF-A0A7M3X551-F1
#
_entry.id   AF-A0A7M3X551-F1
#
_cell.length_a   1.000
_cell.length_b   1.000
_cell.length_c   1.000
_cell.angle_alpha   90.00
_cell.angle_beta   90.00
_cell.angle_gamma   90.00
#
_symmetry.space_group_name_H-M   'P 1'
#
loop_
_entity.id
_entity.type
_entity.pdbx_description
1 polymer ?
#
loop_
_entity_poly.entity_id
_entity_poly.type
_entity_poly.pdbx_seq_one_letter_code
_entity_poly.pdbx_strand_id
1 'polypeptide(L)' 'MERYDLGLDGERIHLAVEGSTGGTTLGLHLAADVINQGKRVLWASVDMPDPARFSQLFEHLSLVESSRFHAMNFG' A
#
# COMPACT_ATOMS: atom_id res chain seq x y z
N MET A 1 -3.71 -17.29 -1.86
CA MET A 1 -4.72 -16.63 -1.00
C MET A 1 -5.52 -15.71 -1.90
N GLU A 2 -6.83 -15.83 -1.92
CA GLU A 2 -7.70 -15.00 -2.75
C GLU A 2 -7.79 -13.60 -2.12
N ARG A 3 -7.68 -12.54 -2.93
CA ARG A 3 -7.81 -11.17 -2.45
C ARG A 3 -9.28 -10.77 -2.49
N TYR A 4 -9.75 -10.15 -1.42
CA TYR A 4 -11.13 -9.69 -1.29
C TYR A 4 -11.26 -8.25 -1.77
N ASP A 5 -12.25 -7.99 -2.63
CA ASP A 5 -12.60 -6.65 -3.06
C ASP A 5 -13.61 -6.03 -2.09
N LEU A 6 -13.28 -4.84 -1.58
CA LEU A 6 -14.14 -4.09 -0.67
C LEU A 6 -15.30 -3.38 -1.41
N GLY A 7 -15.22 -3.24 -2.74
CA GLY A 7 -16.24 -2.54 -3.53
C GLY A 7 -16.31 -1.03 -3.25
N LEU A 8 -15.17 -0.42 -2.88
CA LEU A 8 -15.06 0.99 -2.48
C LEU A 8 -14.35 1.85 -3.53
N ASP A 9 -14.32 1.40 -4.79
CA ASP A 9 -13.65 2.11 -5.87
C ASP A 9 -14.23 3.53 -6.07
N GLY A 10 -13.34 4.54 -6.01
CA GLY A 10 -13.72 5.95 -6.14
C GLY A 10 -14.10 6.65 -4.83
N GLU A 11 -14.26 5.89 -3.74
CA GLU A 11 -14.59 6.43 -2.43
C GLU A 11 -13.34 6.85 -1.64
N ARG A 12 -13.53 7.78 -0.70
CA ARG A 12 -12.47 8.20 0.24
C ARG A 12 -12.64 7.44 1.55
N ILE A 13 -11.64 6.66 1.92
CA ILE A 13 -11.63 5.87 3.15
C ILE A 13 -10.74 6.56 4.18
N HIS A 14 -11.26 6.80 5.37
CA HIS A 14 -10.46 7.20 6.53
C HIS A 14 -10.37 6.03 7.50
N LEU A 15 -9.15 5.54 7.73
CA LEU A 15 -8.87 4.45 8.66
C LEU A 15 -8.14 5.01 9.88
N ALA A 16 -8.80 4.98 11.03
CA ALA A 16 -8.21 5.31 12.32
C ALA A 16 -8.09 4.04 13.16
N VAL A 17 -6.85 3.66 13.49
CA VAL A 17 -6.54 2.45 14.25
C VAL A 17 -5.43 2.72 15.24
N GLU A 18 -5.38 1.93 16.31
CA GLU A 18 -4.27 1.97 17.26
C GLU A 18 -2.97 1.47 16.61
N GLY A 19 -1.83 1.94 17.13
CA GLY A 19 -0.52 1.41 16.76
C GLY A 19 -0.45 -0.12 16.92
N SER A 20 0.34 -0.77 16.07
CA SER A 20 0.56 -2.22 16.11
C SER A 20 -0.66 -3.11 15.80
N THR A 21 -1.77 -2.53 15.34
CA THR A 21 -2.95 -3.30 14.85
C THR A 21 -2.87 -3.65 13.36
N GLY A 22 -1.81 -3.21 12.68
CA GLY A 22 -1.57 -3.53 11.27
C GLY A 22 -2.08 -2.49 10.27
N GLY A 23 -2.46 -1.27 10.69
CA GLY A 23 -2.89 -0.20 9.78
C GLY A 23 -1.95 0.06 8.60
N THR A 24 -0.64 0.15 8.86
CA THR A 24 0.37 0.31 7.81
C THR A 24 0.44 -0.90 6.88
N THR A 25 0.34 -2.12 7.43
CA THR A 25 0.34 -3.35 6.64
C THR A 25 -0.88 -3.41 5.72
N LEU A 26 -2.06 -3.03 6.22
CA LEU A 26 -3.29 -2.95 5.42
C LEU A 26 -3.13 -1.93 4.29
N GLY A 27 -2.60 -0.73 4.58
CA GLY A 27 -2.33 0.29 3.56
C GLY A 27 -1.37 -0.20 2.47
N LEU A 28 -0.33 -0.96 2.83
CA LEU A 28 0.60 -1.55 1.86
C LEU A 28 -0.05 -2.65 1.01
N HIS A 29 -0.94 -3.47 1.57
CA HIS A 29 -1.70 -4.45 0.79
C HIS A 29 -2.61 -3.78 -0.24
N LEU A 30 -3.33 -2.73 0.18
CA LEU A 30 -4.17 -1.93 -0.71
C LEU A 30 -3.33 -1.26 -1.81
N ALA A 31 -2.15 -0.75 -1.47
CA ALA A 31 -1.23 -0.18 -2.45
C ALA A 31 -0.78 -1.21 -3.50
N ALA A 32 -0.42 -2.41 -3.06
CA ALA A 32 -0.06 -3.50 -3.97
C ALA A 32 -1.22 -3.89 -4.89
N ASP A 33 -2.47 -3.86 -4.40
CA ASP A 33 -3.67 -4.11 -5.22
C ASP A 33 -3.88 -3.07 -6.29
N VAL A 34 -3.78 -1.79 -5.93
CA VAL A 34 -3.88 -0.69 -6.89
C VAL A 34 -2.82 -0.82 -7.98
N ILE A 35 -1.60 -1.22 -7.62
CA ILE A 35 -0.51 -1.43 -8.59
C ILE A 35 -0.77 -2.64 -9.50
N ASN A 36 -1.26 -3.76 -8.96
CA ASN A 36 -1.69 -4.94 -9.72
C ASN A 36 -2.79 -4.60 -10.74
N GLN A 37 -3.67 -3.66 -10.41
CA GLN A 37 -4.68 -3.13 -11.33
C GLN A 37 -4.12 -2.20 -12.42
N GLY A 38 -2.80 -2.05 -12.53
CA GLY A 38 -2.16 -1.18 -13.52
C GLY A 38 -2.12 0.30 -13.14
N LYS A 39 -2.58 0.67 -11.94
CA LYS A 39 -2.64 2.06 -11.45
C LYS A 39 -1.35 2.42 -10.68
N ARG A 40 -1.31 3.63 -10.13
CA ARG A 40 -0.17 4.19 -9.37
C ARG A 40 -0.59 4.54 -7.96
N VAL A 41 0.35 4.45 -7.03
CA VAL A 41 0.15 4.81 -5.62
C VAL A 41 1.12 5.92 -5.25
N LEU A 42 0.60 6.92 -4.53
CA LEU A 42 1.39 7.91 -3.81
C LEU A 42 1.26 7.60 -2.31
N TRP A 43 2.36 7.19 -1.68
CA TRP A 43 2.43 6.99 -0.23
C TRP A 43 3.01 8.24 0.41
N ALA A 44 2.16 8.96 1.12
CA ALA A 44 2.48 10.24 1.73
C ALA A 44 2.50 10.04 3.26
N SER A 45 3.67 10.03 3.89
CA SER A 45 3.83 9.84 5.35
C SER A 45 5.08 10.52 5.89
N VAL A 46 5.06 10.90 7.18
CA VAL A 46 6.25 11.40 7.91
C VAL A 46 7.28 10.27 8.11
N ASP A 47 6.80 9.07 8.41
CA ASP A 47 7.63 7.89 8.55
C ASP A 47 7.44 6.96 7.36
N MET A 48 8.55 6.47 6.82
CA MET A 48 8.53 5.50 5.72
C MET A 48 8.10 4.13 6.23
N PRO A 49 7.36 3.34 5.43
CA PRO A 49 7.05 1.96 5.78
C PRO A 49 8.34 1.15 5.92
N ASP A 50 8.32 0.18 6.84
CA ASP A 50 9.45 -0.73 7.06
C ASP A 50 9.88 -1.40 5.73
N PRO A 51 11.16 -1.29 5.32
CA PRO A 51 11.61 -1.80 4.03
C PRO A 51 11.50 -3.32 3.88
N ALA A 52 11.65 -4.07 4.97
CA ALA A 52 11.52 -5.53 4.94
C ALA A 52 10.06 -5.93 4.73
N ARG A 53 9.13 -5.28 5.44
CA ARG A 53 7.68 -5.48 5.26
C ARG A 53 7.24 -5.08 3.86
N PHE A 54 7.73 -3.95 3.35
CA PHE A 54 7.47 -3.52 1.98
C PHE A 54 7.90 -4.59 0.98
N SER A 55 9.14 -5.06 1.07
CA SER A 55 9.69 -6.07 0.15
C SER A 55 8.90 -7.38 0.19
N GLN A 56 8.50 -7.85 1.38
CA GLN A 56 7.66 -9.04 1.53
C GLN A 56 6.29 -8.88 0.86
N LEU A 57 5.65 -7.73 1.05
CA LEU A 57 4.31 -7.50 0.51
C LEU A 57 4.32 -7.26 -1.00
N PHE A 58 5.43 -6.77 -1.55
CA PHE A 58 5.61 -6.46 -2.97
C PHE A 58 6.33 -7.57 -3.74
N GLU A 59 6.68 -8.70 -3.11
CA GLU A 59 7.44 -9.80 -3.72
C GLU A 59 6.78 -10.37 -5.00
N HIS A 60 5.46 -10.31 -5.07
CA HIS A 60 4.68 -10.78 -6.22
C HIS A 60 4.60 -9.77 -7.38
N LEU A 61 5.13 -8.56 -7.22
CA LEU A 61 5.14 -7.50 -8.22
C LEU A 61 6.48 -7.49 -8.94
N SER A 62 6.47 -7.31 -10.26
CA SER A 62 7.70 -7.07 -11.01
C SER A 62 8.35 -5.74 -10.60
N LEU A 63 9.62 -5.54 -10.96
CA LEU A 63 10.33 -4.28 -10.73
C LEU A 63 9.61 -3.10 -11.42
N VAL A 64 9.04 -3.33 -12.61
CA VAL A 64 8.30 -2.33 -13.37
C VAL A 64 7.02 -1.94 -12.65
N GLU A 65 6.27 -2.89 -12.11
CA GLU A 65 5.06 -2.62 -11.33
C GLU A 65 5.40 -1.91 -10.03
N SER A 66 6.44 -2.35 -9.33
CA SER A 66 6.92 -1.74 -8.08
C SER A 66 7.31 -0.28 -8.28
N SER A 67 7.81 0.11 -9.46
CA SER A 67 8.11 1.51 -9.79
C SER A 67 6.89 2.46 -9.79
N ARG A 68 5.67 1.92 -9.77
CA ARG A 68 4.42 2.69 -9.68
C ARG A 68 4.09 3.13 -8.24
N PHE A 69 4.83 2.64 -7.25
CA PHE A 69 4.76 3.09 -5.87
C PHE A 69 5.71 4.28 -5.67
N HIS A 70 5.14 5.46 -5.44
CA HIS A 70 5.91 6.67 -5.18
C HIS A 70 5.75 7.02 -3.71
N ALA A 71 6.82 6.91 -2.94
CA ALA A 71 6.81 7.33 -1.55
C ALA A 71 7.37 8.74 -1.43
N MET A 72 6.65 9.58 -0.69
CA MET A 72 7.06 10.94 -0.36
C MET A 72 7.08 11.08 1.16
N ASN A 73 8.25 11.41 1.68
CA ASN A 73 8.41 11.89 3.04
C ASN A 73 8.28 13.42 3.06
N PHE A 74 7.47 13.95 3.97
CA PHE A 74 7.29 15.40 4.18
C PHE A 74 7.53 15.81 5.64
N GLY A 75 8.35 15.04 6.36
CA GLY A 75 8.95 15.39 7.65
C GLY A 75 10.22 16.21 7.50
#